data_AF-A0A959D6W3-F1
#
_entry.id   AF-A0A959D6W3-F1
#
_cell.length_a   1.000
_cell.length_b   1.000
_cell.length_c   1.000
_cell.angle_alpha   90.00
_cell.angle_beta   90.00
_cell.angle_gamma   90.00
#
_symmetry.space_group_name_H-M   'P 1'
#
loop_
_entity.id
_entity.type
_entity.pdbx_description
1 polymer ?
#
loop_
_entity_poly.entity_id
_entity_poly.type
_entity_poly.pdbx_seq_one_letter_code
_entity_poly.pdbx_strand_id
1 'polypeptide(L)'
;MTKDLDSRKYKLIQEIMKLDNEEALSKLEEEVESIQQEEVFWTAIKPLRKTLTLEQMIKEQNYKPIEKDEFFKMVDELEIEESIEELLSMLD
;
A
#
# COMPACT_ATOMS: atom_id res chain seq x y z
N MET A 1 -11.44 15.10 29.05
CA MET A 1 -10.01 15.37 29.36
C MET A 1 -9.21 15.70 28.09
N THR A 2 -9.73 16.57 27.23
CA THR A 2 -9.13 16.93 25.91
C THR A 2 -8.43 18.30 25.91
N LYS A 3 -8.67 19.13 26.93
CA LYS A 3 -8.12 20.49 27.04
C LYS A 3 -6.59 20.54 27.18
N ASP A 4 -5.96 19.45 27.64
CA ASP A 4 -4.51 19.42 27.88
C ASP A 4 -3.74 19.38 26.56
N LEU A 5 -4.15 18.54 25.60
CA LEU A 5 -3.48 18.38 24.31
C LEU A 5 -3.49 19.65 23.46
N ASP A 6 -4.66 20.30 23.34
CA ASP A 6 -4.78 21.52 22.56
C ASP A 6 -3.92 22.64 23.18
N SER A 7 -3.93 22.76 24.52
CA SER A 7 -3.10 23.74 25.21
C SER A 7 -1.59 23.52 25.01
N ARG A 8 -1.15 22.26 24.91
CA ARG A 8 0.25 21.91 24.63
C ARG A 8 0.63 22.21 23.19
N LYS A 9 -0.26 21.97 22.22
CA LYS A 9 -0.05 22.37 20.82
C LYS A 9 0.11 23.87 20.67
N TYR A 10 -0.73 24.67 21.33
CA TYR A 10 -0.62 26.13 21.29
C TYR A 10 0.70 26.64 21.86
N LYS A 11 1.18 26.06 22.97
CA LYS A 11 2.49 26.42 23.53
C LYS A 11 3.63 26.10 22.57
N LEU A 12 3.59 24.93 21.95
CA LEU A 12 4.61 24.50 20.99
C LEU A 12 4.68 25.44 19.78
N ILE A 13 3.52 25.83 19.24
CA ILE A 13 3.46 26.82 18.14
C ILE A 13 4.10 28.15 18.56
N GLN A 14 3.82 28.63 19.77
CA GLN A 14 4.43 29.87 20.26
C GLN A 14 5.94 29.78 20.47
N GLU A 15 6.47 28.60 20.83
CA GLU A 15 7.91 28.37 20.98
C GLU A 15 8.60 28.29 19.62
N ILE A 16 7.99 27.60 18.64
CA ILE A 16 8.47 27.55 17.24
C ILE A 16 8.47 28.94 16.62
N MET A 17 7.42 29.75 16.84
CA MET A 17 7.35 31.12 16.32
C MET A 17 8.40 32.08 16.91
N LYS A 18 9.02 31.73 18.06
CA LYS A 18 10.10 32.51 18.68
C LYS A 18 11.48 32.00 18.28
N LEU A 19 11.55 30.91 17.52
CA LEU A 19 12.79 30.27 17.12
C LEU A 19 13.28 30.92 15.82
N ASP A 20 14.32 31.76 15.92
CA ASP A 20 14.94 32.41 14.75
C ASP A 20 16.13 31.60 14.18
N ASN A 21 16.26 30.32 14.56
CA ASN A 21 17.36 29.44 14.15
C ASN A 21 16.88 28.40 13.14
N GLU A 22 17.31 28.56 11.89
CA GLU A 22 16.96 27.71 10.75
C GLU A 22 17.41 26.24 10.94
N GLU A 23 18.58 25.99 11.52
CA GLU A 23 19.08 24.63 11.77
C GLU A 23 18.21 23.89 12.81
N ALA A 24 17.69 24.63 13.79
CA ALA A 24 16.82 24.06 14.81
C ALA A 24 15.39 23.81 14.29
N LEU A 25 14.92 24.59 13.32
CA LEU A 25 13.65 24.34 12.62
C LEU A 25 13.73 23.08 11.75
N SER A 26 14.80 22.92 10.96
CA SER A 26 14.97 21.73 10.11
C SER A 26 14.98 20.42 10.90
N LYS A 27 15.63 20.39 12.07
CA LYS A 27 15.62 19.20 12.94
C LYS A 27 14.23 18.89 13.48
N LEU A 28 13.44 19.92 13.75
CA LEU A 28 12.08 19.74 14.27
C LEU A 28 11.12 19.27 13.18
N GLU A 29 11.31 19.72 11.94
CA GLU A 29 10.58 19.23 10.77
C GLU A 29 10.89 17.75 10.49
N GLU A 30 12.17 17.35 10.52
CA GLU A 30 12.60 15.97 10.32
C GLU A 30 12.01 15.02 11.39
N GLU A 31 12.00 15.45 12.66
CA GLU A 31 11.42 14.66 13.75
C GLU A 31 9.89 14.56 13.66
N VAL A 32 9.21 15.61 13.19
CA VAL A 32 7.75 15.56 12.97
C VAL A 32 7.43 14.63 11.80
N GLU A 33 8.23 14.67 10.74
CA GLU A 33 8.07 13.79 9.59
C GLU A 33 8.32 12.33 9.95
N SER A 34 9.35 12.02 10.76
CA SER A 34 9.65 10.65 11.19
C SER A 34 8.50 10.04 12.01
N ILE A 35 7.92 10.79 12.94
CA ILE A 35 6.76 10.37 13.75
C ILE A 35 5.55 10.08 12.86
N GLN A 36 5.30 10.91 11.84
CA GLN A 36 4.21 10.69 10.89
C GLN A 36 4.46 9.46 10.00
N GLN A 37 5.69 9.25 9.54
CA GLN A 37 6.05 8.10 8.70
C GLN A 37 5.93 6.77 9.46
N GLU A 38 6.28 6.73 10.75
CA GLU A 38 6.07 5.54 11.59
C GLU A 38 4.58 5.18 11.70
N GLU A 39 3.70 6.15 11.97
CA GLU A 39 2.25 5.90 12.01
C GLU A 39 1.72 5.40 10.67
N VAL A 40 2.19 5.95 9.55
CA VAL A 40 1.81 5.52 8.20
C VAL A 40 2.29 4.10 7.93
N PHE A 41 3.53 3.75 8.29
CA PHE A 41 4.10 2.42 8.10
C PHE A 41 3.32 1.36 8.88
N TRP A 42 3.04 1.61 10.17
CA TRP A 42 2.26 0.69 10.99
C TRP A 42 0.81 0.57 10.52
N THR A 43 0.23 1.64 9.99
CA THR A 43 -1.12 1.61 9.38
C THR A 43 -1.14 0.84 8.06
N ALA A 44 -0.05 0.86 7.30
CA ALA A 44 0.08 0.13 6.03
C ALA A 44 0.32 -1.38 6.22
N ILE A 45 0.91 -1.80 7.34
CA ILE A 45 1.10 -3.22 7.66
C ILE A 45 -0.24 -3.83 8.05
N LYS A 46 -0.88 -4.47 7.07
CA LYS A 46 -2.03 -5.35 7.34
C LYS A 46 -1.52 -6.71 7.83
N PRO A 47 -2.06 -7.25 8.94
CA PRO A 47 -1.69 -8.56 9.41
C PRO A 47 -2.05 -9.63 8.36
N LEU A 48 -1.10 -10.52 8.08
CA LEU A 48 -1.34 -11.71 7.25
C LEU A 48 -2.43 -12.56 7.89
N ARG A 49 -3.50 -12.85 7.14
CA ARG A 49 -4.58 -13.71 7.61
C ARG A 49 -4.05 -15.15 7.75
N LYS A 50 -4.26 -15.76 8.92
CA LYS A 50 -3.83 -17.13 9.21
C LYS A 50 -4.60 -18.18 8.40
N THR A 51 -5.82 -17.85 7.98
CA THR A 51 -6.69 -18.71 7.19
C THR A 51 -7.39 -17.87 6.13
N LEU A 52 -7.47 -18.41 4.91
CA LEU A 52 -8.14 -17.80 3.78
C LEU A 52 -8.99 -18.88 3.11
N THR A 53 -10.27 -18.60 2.93
CA THR A 53 -11.19 -19.53 2.25
C THR A 53 -11.25 -19.21 0.76
N LEU A 54 -11.55 -20.22 -0.06
CA LEU A 54 -11.66 -20.05 -1.52
C LEU A 54 -12.72 -19.00 -1.90
N GLU A 55 -13.87 -18.98 -1.22
CA GLU A 55 -14.92 -17.99 -1.45
C GLU A 55 -14.45 -16.55 -1.17
N GLN A 56 -13.64 -16.35 -0.13
CA GLN A 56 -13.07 -15.05 0.18
C GLN A 56 -12.06 -14.61 -0.90
N MET A 57 -11.28 -15.54 -1.46
CA MET A 57 -10.35 -15.25 -2.57
C MET A 57 -11.12 -14.80 -3.82
N ILE A 58 -12.14 -15.55 -4.21
CA ILE A 58 -12.95 -15.25 -5.40
C ILE A 58 -13.57 -13.85 -5.29
N LYS A 59 -14.09 -13.50 -4.09
CA LYS A 59 -14.68 -12.19 -3.82
C LYS A 59 -13.65 -11.06 -3.82
N GLU A 60 -12.48 -11.25 -3.21
CA GLU A 60 -11.43 -10.22 -3.13
C GLU A 60 -10.75 -9.98 -4.47
N GLN A 61 -10.54 -11.03 -5.25
CA GLN A 61 -9.88 -10.96 -6.57
C GLN A 61 -10.86 -10.61 -7.69
N ASN A 62 -12.16 -10.49 -7.40
CA ASN A 62 -13.21 -10.33 -8.40
C ASN A 62 -13.07 -11.37 -9.52
N TYR A 63 -12.78 -12.62 -9.14
CA TYR A 63 -12.48 -13.67 -10.09
C TYR A 63 -13.70 -13.97 -10.96
N LYS A 64 -13.53 -13.79 -12.27
CA LYS A 64 -14.52 -14.17 -13.26
C LYS A 64 -14.04 -15.43 -13.96
N PRO A 65 -14.71 -16.58 -13.78
CA PRO A 65 -14.35 -17.77 -14.52
C PRO A 65 -14.55 -17.50 -16.02
N ILE A 66 -13.60 -17.96 -16.82
CA ILE A 66 -13.67 -17.98 -18.27
C ILE A 66 -14.16 -19.37 -18.69
N GLU A 67 -15.16 -19.43 -19.56
CA GLU A 67 -15.62 -20.70 -20.11
C GLU A 67 -14.55 -21.27 -21.04
N LYS A 68 -14.38 -22.59 -21.00
CA LYS A 68 -13.35 -23.29 -21.79
C LYS A 68 -13.46 -22.92 -23.27
N ASP A 69 -14.67 -22.91 -23.81
CA ASP A 69 -14.92 -22.64 -25.21
C ASP A 69 -14.62 -21.19 -25.61
N GLU A 70 -14.78 -20.24 -24.68
CA GLU A 70 -14.38 -18.84 -24.91
C GLU A 70 -12.85 -18.69 -24.88
N PHE A 71 -12.19 -19.37 -23.94
CA PHE A 71 -10.73 -19.39 -23.85
C PHE A 71 -10.09 -19.90 -25.15
N PHE A 72 -10.54 -21.05 -25.66
CA PHE A 72 -9.96 -21.60 -26.89
C PHE A 72 -10.27 -20.75 -28.12
N LYS A 73 -11.43 -20.09 -28.19
CA LYS A 73 -11.69 -19.10 -29.25
C LYS A 73 -10.71 -17.93 -29.22
N MET A 74 -10.41 -17.40 -28.02
CA MET A 74 -9.42 -16.32 -27.88
C MET A 74 -8.01 -16.79 -28.27
N VAL A 75 -7.64 -18.04 -27.93
CA VAL A 75 -6.36 -18.62 -28.32
C VAL A 75 -6.28 -18.81 -29.84
N ASP A 76 -7.34 -19.31 -30.47
CA ASP A 76 -7.41 -19.46 -31.92
C ASP A 76 -7.33 -18.09 -32.62
N GLU A 77 -7.95 -17.04 -32.05
CA GLU A 77 -7.85 -15.65 -32.54
C GLU A 77 -6.44 -15.05 -32.37
N LEU A 78 -5.68 -15.50 -31.37
CA LEU A 78 -4.32 -15.03 -31.13
C LEU A 78 -3.28 -15.67 -32.08
N GLU A 79 -3.70 -16.64 -32.91
CA GLU A 79 -2.85 -17.35 -33.89
C GLU A 79 -1.50 -17.80 -33.28
N ILE A 80 -1.53 -18.28 -32.04
CA ILE A 80 -0.31 -18.71 -31.35
C ILE A 80 0.10 -20.07 -31.93
N GLU A 81 1.14 -20.05 -32.78
CA GLU A 81 1.70 -21.26 -33.41
C GLU A 81 2.70 -22.00 -32.50
N GLU A 82 3.19 -21.32 -31.46
CA GLU A 82 4.20 -21.83 -30.53
C GLU A 82 3.60 -22.85 -29.55
N SER A 83 4.40 -23.87 -29.24
CA SER A 83 4.02 -24.88 -28.24
C SER A 83 3.96 -24.29 -26.83
N ILE A 84 3.18 -24.93 -25.95
CA ILE A 84 3.09 -24.52 -24.53
C ILE A 84 4.49 -24.53 -23.89
N GLU A 85 5.32 -25.51 -24.24
CA GLU A 85 6.70 -25.63 -23.77
C GLU A 85 7.57 -24.44 -24.19
N GLU A 86 7.44 -23.93 -25.42
CA GLU A 86 8.16 -22.75 -25.89
C GLU A 86 7.72 -21.48 -25.16
N LEU A 87 6.41 -21.29 -24.98
CA LEU A 87 5.87 -20.13 -24.25
C LEU A 87 6.33 -20.09 -22.79
N LEU A 88 6.37 -21.26 -22.12
CA LEU A 88 6.82 -21.35 -20.73
C LEU A 88 8.31 -21.02 -20.58
N SER A 89 9.13 -21.31 -21.59
CA SER A 89 10.56 -21.00 -21.56
C SER A 89 10.89 -19.50 -21.65
N MET A 90 9.94 -18.66 -22.04
CA MET A 90 10.11 -17.20 -22.13
C MET A 90 9.85 -16.45 -20.81
N LEU A 91 9.33 -17.14 -19.79
CA LEU A 91 8.99 -16.53 -18.48
C LEU A 91 10.14 -16.61 -17.45
N ASP A 92 11.26 -17.25 -17.80
CA ASP A 92 12.47 -17.38 -17.00
C ASP A 92 13.46 -16.22 -17.18
#